data_AF-A0A9Q0WRG7-F1
#
_entry.id   AF-A0A9Q0WRG7-F1
#
_cell.length_a   1.000
_cell.length_b   1.000
_cell.length_c   1.000
_cell.angle_alpha   90.00
_cell.angle_beta   90.00
_cell.angle_gamma   90.00
#
_symmetry.space_group_name_H-M   'P 1'
#
loop_
_entity.id
_entity.type
_entity.pdbx_description
1 polymer ?
#
loop_
_entity_poly.entity_id
_entity_poly.type
_entity_poly.pdbx_seq_one_letter_code
_entity_poly.pdbx_strand_id
1 'polypeptide(L)'
;MVCRSKLSSICWNSYIKSQLASSNFEGVVQVWDVTRSQVVTEMREHERRVWSVDFSSVDPTLLASGSDDGSVKLWSINQVSAPSKQKPISALFNFPWILVVLLLLVQQITEFITMISATPKFLCVH
;
A
#
# COMPACT_ATOMS: atom_id res chain seq x y z
N MET A 1 -7.33 13.68 -20.84
CA MET A 1 -6.63 14.95 -20.52
C MET A 1 -5.17 14.75 -20.94
N VAL A 2 -4.67 15.50 -21.91
CA VAL A 2 -3.28 15.35 -22.41
C VAL A 2 -2.34 16.02 -21.40
N CYS A 3 -1.47 15.26 -20.73
CA CYS A 3 -0.45 15.80 -19.84
C CYS A 3 0.57 16.58 -20.68
N ARG A 4 0.70 17.90 -20.44
CA ARG A 4 1.59 18.79 -21.19
C ARG A 4 3.03 18.85 -20.65
N SER A 5 3.35 18.05 -19.63
CA SER A 5 4.64 18.08 -18.96
C SER A 5 5.52 16.90 -19.37
N LYS A 6 6.84 17.05 -19.18
CA LYS A 6 7.81 16.02 -19.53
C LYS A 6 7.61 14.79 -18.65
N LEU A 7 7.68 13.62 -19.28
CA LEU A 7 7.72 12.35 -18.57
C LEU A 7 9.10 12.17 -17.95
N SER A 8 9.15 11.72 -16.70
CA SER A 8 10.39 11.45 -15.98
C SER A 8 10.81 10.01 -16.08
N SER A 9 9.86 9.08 -15.96
CA SER A 9 10.10 7.65 -15.94
C SER A 9 8.88 6.88 -16.43
N ILE A 10 9.13 5.69 -16.94
CA ILE A 10 8.13 4.70 -17.34
C ILE A 10 8.55 3.34 -16.82
N CYS A 11 7.61 2.53 -16.36
CA CYS A 11 7.85 1.17 -15.90
C CYS A 11 6.75 0.23 -16.40
N TRP A 12 7.14 -0.92 -16.92
CA TRP A 12 6.22 -1.97 -17.33
C TRP A 12 5.90 -2.89 -16.15
N ASN A 13 4.64 -3.27 -16.02
CA ASN A 13 4.28 -4.31 -15.07
C ASN A 13 4.72 -5.68 -15.64
N SER A 14 5.64 -6.36 -14.96
CA SER A 14 6.15 -7.66 -15.41
C SER A 14 5.10 -8.77 -15.38
N TYR A 15 4.08 -8.65 -14.51
CA TYR A 15 3.02 -9.64 -14.38
C TYR A 15 1.91 -9.42 -15.40
N ILE A 16 1.49 -8.16 -15.58
CA ILE A 16 0.39 -7.79 -16.46
C ILE A 16 0.99 -7.05 -17.65
N LYS A 17 1.26 -7.78 -18.74
CA LYS A 17 1.90 -7.23 -19.94
C LYS A 17 1.14 -6.07 -20.59
N SER A 18 -0.16 -5.94 -20.32
CA SER A 18 -1.00 -4.85 -20.81
C SER A 18 -0.96 -3.60 -19.95
N GLN A 19 -0.22 -3.59 -18.83
CA GLN A 19 -0.14 -2.43 -17.93
C GLN A 19 1.22 -1.73 -17.98
N LEU A 20 1.17 -0.40 -18.06
CA LEU A 20 2.33 0.48 -18.03
C LEU A 20 2.09 1.60 -17.02
N ALA A 21 3.09 1.89 -16.19
CA ALA A 21 3.12 3.09 -15.37
C ALA A 21 4.00 4.16 -16.01
N SER A 22 3.60 5.42 -15.81
CA SER A 22 4.34 6.59 -16.25
C SER A 22 4.27 7.67 -15.17
N SER A 23 5.35 8.41 -15.00
CA SER A 23 5.42 9.55 -14.08
C SER A 23 5.84 10.82 -14.81
N ASN A 24 5.45 11.97 -14.28
CA ASN A 24 5.77 13.27 -14.87
C ASN A 24 6.35 14.27 -13.85
N PHE A 25 6.77 15.43 -14.38
CA PHE A 25 7.31 16.53 -13.58
C PHE A 25 6.26 17.32 -12.79
N GLU A 26 4.97 17.14 -13.07
CA GLU A 26 3.90 17.79 -12.29
C GLU A 26 3.49 16.97 -11.06
N GLY A 27 4.19 15.88 -10.76
CA GLY A 27 3.85 15.00 -9.64
C GLY A 27 2.71 14.02 -9.93
N VAL A 28 2.30 13.90 -11.20
CA VAL A 28 1.27 12.96 -11.60
C VAL A 28 1.91 11.64 -12.00
N VAL A 29 1.38 10.57 -11.42
CA VAL A 29 1.68 9.19 -11.81
C VAL A 29 0.42 8.62 -12.45
N GLN A 30 0.56 8.08 -13.65
CA GLN A 30 -0.52 7.50 -14.43
C GLN A 30 -0.23 6.04 -14.73
N VAL A 31 -1.25 5.21 -14.55
CA VAL A 31 -1.24 3.79 -14.93
C VAL A 31 -2.15 3.62 -16.14
N TRP A 32 -1.58 3.00 -17.17
CA TRP A 32 -2.17 2.83 -18.48
C TRP A 32 -2.48 1.36 -18.73
N ASP A 33 -3.63 1.10 -19.34
CA ASP A 33 -3.92 -0.16 -20.00
C ASP A 33 -3.67 0.02 -21.49
N VAL A 34 -2.61 -0.61 -21.98
CA VAL A 34 -2.15 -0.55 -23.37
C VAL A 34 -3.15 -1.22 -24.31
N THR A 35 -3.84 -2.28 -23.85
CA THR A 35 -4.82 -2.99 -24.71
C THR A 35 -6.02 -2.11 -25.03
N ARG A 36 -6.43 -1.27 -24.07
CA ARG A 36 -7.52 -0.32 -24.24
C ARG A 36 -7.05 1.08 -24.65
N SER A 37 -5.73 1.30 -24.65
CA SER A 37 -5.10 2.62 -24.85
C SER A 37 -5.70 3.71 -23.95
N GLN A 38 -6.00 3.35 -22.69
CA GLN A 38 -6.69 4.22 -21.74
C GLN A 38 -5.92 4.31 -20.42
N VAL A 39 -6.02 5.49 -19.78
CA VAL A 39 -5.56 5.67 -18.41
C VAL A 39 -6.54 4.98 -17.47
N VAL A 40 -6.06 4.01 -16.70
CA VAL A 40 -6.86 3.28 -15.71
C VAL A 40 -6.92 4.08 -14.41
N THR A 41 -5.77 4.58 -13.97
CA THR A 41 -5.62 5.29 -12.71
C THR A 41 -4.73 6.50 -12.90
N GLU A 42 -5.16 7.63 -12.35
CA GLU A 42 -4.37 8.85 -12.29
C GLU A 42 -4.20 9.25 -10.82
N MET A 43 -2.95 9.47 -10.42
CA MET A 43 -2.55 9.66 -9.04
C MET A 43 -1.80 10.99 -8.92
N ARG A 44 -2.39 11.93 -8.19
CA ARG A 44 -1.93 13.34 -8.10
C ARG A 44 -1.58 13.77 -6.68
N GLU A 45 -1.04 12.86 -5.89
CA GLU A 45 -0.76 13.14 -4.47
C GLU A 45 0.65 13.69 -4.24
N HIS A 46 1.54 13.66 -5.24
CA HIS A 46 2.87 14.26 -5.12
C HIS A 46 2.78 15.75 -5.43
N GLU A 47 3.37 16.57 -4.56
CA GLU A 47 3.35 18.03 -4.69
C GLU A 47 4.48 18.54 -5.60
N ARG A 48 5.45 17.67 -5.89
CA ARG A 48 6.61 17.99 -6.74
C ARG A 48 6.85 16.90 -7.78
N ARG A 49 7.92 17.09 -8.55
CA ARG A 49 8.33 16.22 -9.66
C ARG A 49 8.58 14.80 -9.15
N VAL A 50 7.96 13.82 -9.79
CA VAL A 50 8.26 12.42 -9.54
C VAL A 50 9.46 12.05 -10.39
N TRP A 51 10.49 11.50 -9.76
CA TRP A 51 11.73 11.12 -10.45
C TRP A 51 11.71 9.66 -10.91
N SER A 52 11.11 8.79 -10.11
CA SER A 52 11.09 7.36 -10.38
C SER A 52 9.73 6.77 -10.00
N VAL A 53 9.33 5.78 -10.79
CA VAL A 53 8.16 4.95 -10.57
C VAL A 53 8.53 3.52 -10.88
N ASP A 54 8.14 2.60 -10.00
CA ASP A 54 8.44 1.18 -10.18
C ASP A 54 7.32 0.28 -9.64
N PHE A 55 7.11 -0.84 -10.31
CA PHE A 55 6.17 -1.86 -9.84
C PHE A 55 6.85 -2.80 -8.84
N SER A 56 6.10 -3.26 -7.85
CA SER A 56 6.60 -4.32 -6.99
C SER A 56 6.78 -5.61 -7.80
N SER A 57 7.96 -6.20 -7.67
CA SER A 57 8.29 -7.49 -8.27
C SER A 57 7.73 -8.68 -7.49
N VAL A 58 7.08 -8.45 -6.35
CA VAL A 58 6.45 -9.50 -5.52
C VAL A 58 4.94 -9.42 -5.61
N ASP A 59 4.39 -8.21 -5.57
CA ASP A 59 2.96 -7.95 -5.58
C ASP A 59 2.58 -7.12 -6.81
N PRO A 60 1.87 -7.68 -7.80
CA PRO A 60 1.53 -6.97 -9.05
C PRO A 60 0.58 -5.78 -8.85
N THR A 61 0.00 -5.66 -7.65
CA THR A 61 -0.92 -4.59 -7.27
C THR A 61 -0.23 -3.40 -6.62
N LEU A 62 1.06 -3.50 -6.29
CA LEU A 62 1.78 -2.44 -5.61
C LEU A 62 2.70 -1.67 -6.58
N LEU A 63 2.69 -0.35 -6.44
CA LEU A 63 3.54 0.56 -7.20
C LEU A 63 4.18 1.58 -6.24
N ALA A 64 5.48 1.77 -6.35
CA ALA A 64 6.23 2.77 -5.61
C ALA A 64 6.56 3.97 -6.50
N SER A 65 6.58 5.15 -5.90
CA SER A 65 6.99 6.38 -6.60
C SER A 65 7.75 7.30 -5.66
N GLY A 66 8.87 7.84 -6.14
CA GLY A 66 9.73 8.77 -5.41
C GLY A 66 9.65 10.17 -5.99
N SER A 67 9.43 11.16 -5.13
CA SER A 67 9.24 12.57 -5.51
C SER A 67 10.28 13.48 -4.88
N ASP A 68 10.50 14.64 -5.49
CA ASP A 68 11.36 15.73 -5.01
C ASP A 68 10.80 16.45 -3.76
N ASP A 69 9.59 16.10 -3.34
CA ASP A 69 9.00 16.54 -2.06
C ASP A 69 9.60 15.80 -0.85
N GLY A 70 10.53 14.86 -1.10
CA GLY A 70 11.16 14.05 -0.06
C GLY A 70 10.28 12.90 0.41
N SER A 71 9.14 12.66 -0.23
CA SER A 71 8.23 11.56 0.07
C SER A 71 8.34 10.43 -0.95
N VAL A 72 8.16 9.21 -0.45
CA VAL A 72 7.91 8.03 -1.26
C VAL A 72 6.47 7.61 -1.02
N LYS A 73 5.68 7.50 -2.09
CA LYS A 73 4.30 7.05 -2.01
C LYS A 73 4.17 5.66 -2.61
N LEU A 74 3.49 4.81 -1.85
CA LEU A 74 3.06 3.49 -2.27
C LEU A 74 1.60 3.53 -2.69
N TRP A 75 1.32 2.93 -3.82
CA TRP A 75 0.02 2.89 -4.46
C TRP A 75 -0.43 1.46 -4.60
N SER A 76 -1.68 1.20 -4.27
CA SER A 76 -2.29 -0.12 -4.45
C SER A 76 -3.26 -0.07 -5.62
N ILE A 77 -2.80 -0.47 -6.80
CA ILE A 77 -3.61 -0.59 -7.99
C ILE A 77 -4.45 -1.88 -7.92
N ASN A 78 -5.54 -1.84 -7.15
CA ASN A 78 -6.54 -2.91 -7.19
C ASN A 78 -7.00 -3.09 -8.64
N GLN A 79 -6.72 -4.25 -9.23
CA GLN A 79 -7.21 -4.57 -10.55
C GLN A 79 -8.74 -4.49 -10.56
N VAL A 80 -9.25 -3.57 -11.37
CA VAL A 80 -10.60 -3.57 -11.96
C VAL A 80 -11.73 -3.99 -11.01
N SER A 81 -12.13 -3.10 -10.11
CA SER A 81 -13.57 -2.88 -9.86
C SER A 81 -13.79 -1.55 -9.15
N ALA A 82 -14.50 -0.66 -9.86
CA ALA A 82 -15.02 0.64 -9.46
C ALA A 82 -13.99 1.79 -9.29
N PRO A 83 -14.35 3.02 -9.73
CA PRO A 83 -13.65 4.25 -9.37
C PRO A 83 -13.93 4.58 -7.90
N SER A 84 -13.37 3.79 -6.99
CA SER A 84 -13.31 4.16 -5.58
C SER A 84 -12.06 5.00 -5.39
N LYS A 85 -12.25 6.21 -4.84
CA LYS A 85 -11.17 7.11 -4.42
C LYS A 85 -10.22 6.34 -3.50
N GLN A 86 -9.10 5.86 -4.03
CA GLN A 86 -8.07 5.22 -3.24
C GLN A 86 -7.29 6.33 -2.51
N LYS A 87 -7.51 6.41 -1.20
CA LYS A 87 -6.69 7.24 -0.32
C LYS A 87 -5.26 6.66 -0.28
N PRO A 88 -4.21 7.50 -0.27
CA PRO A 88 -2.85 7.01 -0.20
C PRO A 88 -2.65 6.24 1.11
N ILE A 89 -2.00 5.07 1.04
CA ILE A 89 -1.66 4.23 2.20
C ILE A 89 -0.76 4.98 3.20
N SER A 90 -0.13 6.09 2.79
CA SER A 90 0.57 7.02 3.68
C SER A 90 -0.33 7.68 4.73
N ALA A 91 -1.67 7.65 4.56
CA ALA A 91 -2.62 8.11 5.57
C ALA A 91 -2.94 7.06 6.66
N LEU A 92 -2.41 5.83 6.55
CA LEU A 92 -2.60 4.75 7.53
C LEU A 92 -1.55 4.75 8.65
N PHE A 93 -0.56 5.65 8.60
CA PHE A 93 0.34 5.91 9.73
C PHE A 93 -0.18 6.99 10.67
N ASN A 94 -1.49 6.96 10.97
CA ASN A 94 -1.98 7.58 12.20
C ASN A 94 -2.31 6.44 13.17
N PHE A 95 -1.67 6.45 14.33
CA PHE A 95 -1.56 5.35 15.28
C PHE A 95 -2.81 5.22 16.17
N PRO A 96 -3.77 4.32 15.86
CA PRO A 96 -4.48 3.64 16.96
C PRO A 96 -4.50 2.11 16.82
N TRP A 97 -4.26 1.53 15.64
CA TRP A 97 -4.41 0.07 15.47
C TRP A 97 -3.25 -0.75 16.03
N ILE A 98 -2.02 -0.25 16.00
CA ILE A 98 -0.89 -0.91 16.67
C ILE A 98 -1.11 -1.01 18.18
N LEU A 99 -1.70 0.02 18.80
CA LEU A 99 -2.02 0.00 20.22
C LEU A 99 -3.13 -1.02 20.52
N VAL A 100 -4.16 -1.09 19.66
CA VAL A 100 -5.26 -2.06 19.78
C VAL A 100 -4.78 -3.50 19.61
N VAL A 101 -3.91 -3.76 18.63
CA VAL A 101 -3.32 -5.09 18.40
C VAL A 101 -2.41 -5.50 19.57
N LEU A 102 -1.62 -4.56 20.11
CA LEU A 102 -0.80 -4.82 21.30
C LEU A 102 -1.67 -5.08 22.54
N LEU A 103 -2.78 -4.34 22.72
CA LEU A 103 -3.69 -4.53 23.85
C LEU A 103 -4.38 -5.89 23.79
N LEU A 104 -4.84 -6.31 22.59
CA LEU A 104 -5.42 -7.63 22.37
C LEU A 104 -4.42 -8.76 22.62
N LEU A 105 -3.16 -8.59 22.17
CA LEU A 105 -2.10 -9.55 22.46
C LEU A 105 -1.80 -9.64 23.96
N VAL A 106 -1.73 -8.51 24.67
CA VAL A 106 -1.52 -8.48 26.12
C VAL A 106 -2.68 -9.13 26.88
N GLN A 107 -3.92 -8.93 26.43
CA GLN A 107 -5.10 -9.58 27.03
C GLN A 107 -5.07 -11.10 26.82
N GLN A 108 -4.75 -11.56 25.61
CA GLN A 108 -4.63 -12.99 25.30
C GLN A 108 -3.55 -13.68 26.15
N ILE A 109 -2.40 -13.00 26.34
CA ILE A 109 -1.30 -13.51 27.17
C ILE A 109 -1.70 -13.58 28.64
N THR A 110 -2.43 -12.58 29.14
CA THR A 110 -2.86 -12.54 30.55
C THR A 110 -3.87 -13.66 30.86
N GLU A 111 -4.82 -13.90 29.97
CA GLU A 111 -5.78 -15.01 30.08
C GLU A 111 -5.08 -16.38 30.03
N PHE A 112 -4.03 -16.51 29.22
CA PHE A 112 -3.26 -17.73 29.15
C PHE A 112 -2.46 -17.99 30.44
N ILE A 113 -1.88 -16.95 31.03
CA ILE A 113 -1.14 -17.04 32.30
C ILE A 113 -2.09 -17.37 33.46
N THR A 114 -3.27 -16.74 33.54
CA THR A 114 -4.25 -17.05 34.60
C THR A 114 -4.79 -18.47 34.47
N MET A 115 -5.03 -18.97 33.26
CA MET A 115 -5.43 -20.36 33.01
C MET A 115 -4.38 -21.36 33.51
N ILE A 116 -3.08 -21.09 33.30
CA ILE A 116 -2.00 -21.96 33.79
C ILE A 116 -1.88 -21.89 35.32
N SER A 117 -2.11 -20.72 35.93
CA SER A 117 -2.06 -20.57 37.40
C SER A 117 -3.28 -21.14 38.13
N ALA A 118 -4.40 -21.32 37.43
CA ALA A 118 -5.68 -21.74 37.99
C ALA A 118 -5.83 -23.26 38.12
N THR A 119 -4.79 -24.06 37.88
CA THR A 119 -4.84 -25.49 38.18
C THR A 119 -5.01 -25.70 39.69
N PRO A 120 -6.14 -26.27 40.16
CA PRO A 120 -6.30 -26.57 41.58
C PRO A 120 -5.29 -27.66 41.98
N LYS A 121 -4.53 -27.39 43.04
CA LYS A 121 -3.79 -28.42 43.79
C LYS A 121 -4.80 -29.45 44.29
N PHE A 122 -5.07 -30.50 43.52
CA PHE A 122 -5.71 -31.69 44.05
C PHE A 122 -4.64 -32.51 44.75
N LEU A 123 -4.69 -32.45 46.08
CA LEU A 123 -3.97 -33.31 46.99
C LEU A 123 -4.17 -34.77 46.59
N CYS A 124 -3.05 -35.48 46.45
CA CYS A 124 -2.98 -36.93 46.32
C CYS A 124 -3.52 -37.57 47.62
N VAL A 125 -4.68 -38.19 47.54
CA VAL A 125 -5.12 -39.23 48.49
C VAL A 125 -5.15 -40.53 47.70
N HIS A 126 -4.13 -41.37 47.86
CA HIS A 126 -4.21 -42.72 48.45
C HIS A 126 -2.86 -43.44 48.32
#